data_AF-A0A4V5TTH5-F1
#
_entry.id   AF-A0A4V5TTH5-F1
#
_cell.length_a   1.000
_cell.length_b   1.000
_cell.length_c   1.000
_cell.angle_alpha   90.00
_cell.angle_beta   90.00
_cell.angle_gamma   90.00
#
_symmetry.space_group_name_H-M   'P 1'
#
loop_
_entity.id
_entity.type
_entity.pdbx_description
1 polymer ?
#
loop_
_entity_poly.entity_id
_entity_poly.type
_entity_poly.pdbx_seq_one_letter_code
_entity_poly.pdbx_strand_id
1 'polypeptide(L)'
;NAVSEDTPVFVLHLYDRALVNRAGLRALGYTKDTPDPPGCLIERDKRGNPTGLLIANPNASILYSSLGKAPILNFDDQINSTRHFMRELNRLGITSAIDAGGGFQNYPDDYKVVEHLAE
;
A
#
# COMPACT_ATOMS: atom_id res chain seq x y z
N ASN A 1 -10.51 -3.16 -14.91
CA ASN A 1 -11.80 -2.95 -14.23
C ASN A 1 -12.73 -4.15 -14.33
N ALA A 2 -12.98 -4.75 -15.50
CA ALA A 2 -13.92 -5.88 -15.62
C ALA A 2 -13.58 -7.13 -14.78
N VAL A 3 -12.31 -7.36 -14.44
CA VAL A 3 -11.88 -8.52 -13.63
C VAL A 3 -12.05 -8.32 -12.11
N SER A 4 -12.30 -7.09 -11.68
CA SER A 4 -12.42 -6.71 -10.26
C SER A 4 -13.17 -5.38 -10.19
N GLU A 5 -14.50 -5.48 -10.20
CA GLU A 5 -15.40 -4.33 -10.35
C GLU A 5 -15.64 -3.60 -9.03
N ASP A 6 -15.78 -4.38 -7.94
CA ASP A 6 -16.15 -3.89 -6.62
C ASP A 6 -14.99 -3.97 -5.61
N THR A 7 -13.98 -4.79 -5.88
CA THR A 7 -12.81 -4.91 -4.99
C THR A 7 -11.76 -3.87 -5.38
N PRO A 8 -11.32 -2.99 -4.46
CA PRO A 8 -10.18 -2.09 -4.70
C PRO A 8 -8.92 -2.86 -5.08
N VAL A 9 -8.24 -2.42 -6.14
CA VAL A 9 -6.96 -2.97 -6.59
C VAL A 9 -5.94 -1.86 -6.66
N PHE A 10 -4.76 -2.11 -6.09
CA PHE A 10 -3.61 -1.22 -6.10
C PHE A 10 -2.38 -2.01 -6.57
N VAL A 11 -1.83 -1.65 -7.73
CA VAL A 11 -0.61 -2.27 -8.27
C VAL A 11 0.50 -1.23 -8.20
N LEU A 12 1.45 -1.46 -7.31
CA LEU A 12 2.61 -0.59 -7.12
C LEU A 12 3.71 -0.97 -8.12
N HIS A 13 4.20 0.00 -8.88
CA HIS A 13 5.41 -0.15 -9.69
C HIS A 13 6.53 0.65 -9.01
N LEU A 14 7.28 -0.02 -8.13
CA LEU A 14 8.30 0.59 -7.28
C LEU A 14 7.79 1.89 -6.63
N TYR A 15 8.52 3.00 -6.79
CA TYR A 15 8.21 4.28 -6.17
C TYR A 15 7.90 5.38 -7.20
N ASP A 16 7.72 5.03 -8.48
CA ASP A 16 7.44 6.01 -9.52
C ASP A 16 5.94 6.15 -9.81
N ARG A 17 5.17 5.05 -9.72
CA ARG A 17 3.73 5.07 -9.98
C ARG A 17 2.98 3.89 -9.36
N ALA A 18 1.67 4.04 -9.23
CA ALA A 18 0.75 2.95 -8.96
C ALA A 18 -0.45 3.00 -9.91
N LEU A 19 -0.96 1.82 -10.27
CA LEU A 19 -2.22 1.69 -10.99
C LEU A 19 -3.31 1.28 -10.01
N VAL A 20 -4.38 2.07 -9.98
CA VAL A 20 -5.56 1.86 -9.13
C VAL A 20 -6.77 1.63 -10.01
N ASN A 21 -7.57 0.62 -9.69
CA ASN A 21 -8.83 0.39 -10.42
C ASN A 21 -9.92 1.39 -10.01
N ARG A 22 -11.09 1.33 -10.65
CA ARG A 22 -12.21 2.23 -10.37
C ARG A 22 -12.74 2.08 -8.95
N ALA A 23 -12.79 0.85 -8.41
CA ALA A 23 -13.17 0.62 -7.02
C ALA A 23 -12.19 1.28 -6.04
N GLY A 24 -10.88 1.19 -6.32
CA GLY A 24 -9.85 1.85 -5.53
C GLY A 24 -9.93 3.37 -5.61
N LEU A 25 -10.18 3.96 -6.78
CA LEU A 25 -10.42 5.40 -6.90
C LEU A 25 -11.62 5.86 -6.07
N ARG A 26 -12.73 5.09 -6.08
CA ARG A 26 -13.89 5.36 -5.23
C ARG A 26 -13.54 5.28 -3.75
N ALA A 27 -12.82 4.24 -3.33
CA ALA A 27 -12.40 4.05 -1.94
C ALA A 27 -11.43 5.16 -1.47
N LEU A 28 -10.54 5.63 -2.34
CA LEU A 28 -9.61 6.73 -2.06
C LEU A 28 -10.28 8.11 -2.08
N GLY A 29 -11.48 8.22 -2.66
CA GLY A 29 -12.21 9.47 -2.82
C GLY A 29 -11.64 10.39 -3.90
N TYR A 30 -10.87 9.85 -4.85
CA TYR A 30 -10.29 10.63 -5.94
C TYR A 30 -11.31 10.88 -7.04
N THR A 31 -11.60 12.15 -7.28
CA THR A 31 -12.55 12.65 -8.26
C THR A 31 -11.87 13.62 -9.22
N LYS A 32 -12.62 14.09 -10.24
CA LYS A 32 -12.15 15.12 -11.15
C LYS A 32 -11.75 16.42 -10.43
N ASP A 33 -12.36 16.69 -9.27
CA ASP A 33 -12.21 17.92 -8.50
C ASP A 33 -11.16 17.78 -7.39
N THR A 34 -10.63 16.57 -7.17
CA THR A 34 -9.52 16.35 -6.24
C THR A 34 -8.27 17.04 -6.80
N PRO A 35 -7.62 17.96 -6.06
CA PRO A 35 -6.37 18.55 -6.51
C PRO A 35 -5.23 17.52 -6.45
N ASP A 36 -4.19 17.73 -7.25
CA ASP A 36 -2.98 16.93 -7.14
C ASP A 36 -2.26 17.21 -5.81
N PRO A 37 -1.87 16.18 -5.04
CA PRO A 37 -1.05 16.38 -3.85
C PRO A 37 0.30 17.03 -4.21
N PRO A 38 0.92 17.80 -3.29
CA PRO A 38 2.20 18.44 -3.54
C PRO A 38 3.29 17.44 -4.00
N GLY A 39 3.86 17.68 -5.19
CA GLY A 39 4.90 16.81 -5.74
C GLY A 39 4.42 15.42 -6.14
N CYS A 40 3.16 15.32 -6.55
CA CYS A 40 2.52 14.11 -7.07
C CYS A 40 1.54 14.49 -8.18
N LEU A 41 1.07 13.50 -8.94
CA LEU A 41 0.08 13.71 -10.01
C LEU A 41 -0.94 12.58 -10.00
N ILE A 42 -2.22 12.95 -10.02
CA ILE A 42 -3.31 12.04 -10.36
C ILE A 42 -3.54 12.17 -11.86
N GLU A 43 -3.22 11.14 -12.63
CA GLU A 43 -3.40 11.18 -14.08
C GLU A 43 -4.91 11.24 -14.41
N ARG A 44 -5.27 12.15 -15.31
CA ARG A 44 -6.65 12.41 -15.72
C ARG A 44 -6.79 12.27 -17.23
N ASP A 45 -7.93 11.74 -17.65
CA ASP A 45 -8.31 11.66 -19.05
C ASP A 45 -8.63 13.05 -19.64
N LYS A 46 -8.95 13.10 -20.94
CA LYS A 46 -9.32 14.33 -21.66
C LYS A 46 -10.57 15.04 -21.10
N ARG A 47 -11.37 14.37 -20.27
CA ARG A 47 -12.58 14.90 -19.62
C ARG A 47 -12.32 15.27 -18.15
N GLY A 48 -11.08 15.14 -17.68
CA GLY A 48 -10.68 15.42 -16.31
C GLY A 48 -10.97 14.29 -15.31
N ASN A 49 -11.40 13.11 -15.75
CA ASN A 49 -11.65 12.01 -14.81
C ASN A 49 -10.33 11.32 -14.45
N PRO A 50 -10.10 10.98 -13.17
CA PRO A 50 -8.95 10.17 -12.79
C PRO A 50 -8.96 8.82 -13.51
N THR A 51 -7.84 8.46 -14.13
CA THR A 51 -7.73 7.18 -14.86
C THR A 51 -7.35 6.01 -13.96
N GLY A 52 -6.79 6.32 -12.78
CA GLY A 52 -6.25 5.32 -11.85
C GLY A 52 -4.74 5.32 -11.78
N LEU A 53 -4.04 6.01 -12.68
CA LEU A 53 -2.59 6.13 -12.62
C LEU A 53 -2.18 7.25 -11.65
N LEU A 54 -1.55 6.86 -10.54
CA LEU A 54 -0.97 7.77 -9.54
C LEU A 54 0.53 7.86 -9.80
N ILE A 55 1.07 9.08 -9.91
CA ILE A 55 2.47 9.31 -10.27
C ILE A 55 3.16 10.08 -9.14
N ALA A 56 4.31 9.58 -8.71
CA ALA A 56 5.21 10.22 -7.78
C ALA A 56 6.14 11.19 -8.51
N ASN A 57 6.15 12.49 -8.17
CA ASN A 57 7.03 13.46 -8.83
C ASN A 57 7.27 14.74 -7.99
N PRO A 58 8.33 14.83 -7.16
CA PRO A 58 9.49 13.94 -7.10
C PRO A 58 9.42 12.87 -6.00
N ASN A 59 8.34 12.83 -5.20
CA ASN A 59 8.27 11.99 -4.01
C ASN A 59 7.11 10.99 -4.09
N ALA A 60 7.26 9.87 -3.37
CA ALA A 60 6.29 8.77 -3.36
C ALA A 60 5.12 8.97 -2.39
N SER A 61 4.87 10.19 -1.91
CA SER A 61 3.88 10.44 -0.84
C SER A 61 2.46 10.04 -1.24
N ILE A 62 2.06 10.23 -2.50
CA ILE A 62 0.74 9.78 -2.98
C ILE A 62 0.62 8.25 -2.95
N LEU A 63 1.71 7.52 -3.20
CA LEU A 63 1.70 6.05 -3.21
C LEU A 63 1.54 5.53 -1.78
N TYR A 64 2.33 6.03 -0.83
CA TYR A 64 2.25 5.65 0.58
C TYR A 64 0.93 6.08 1.22
N SER A 65 0.48 7.33 0.99
CA SER A 65 -0.78 7.82 1.56
C SER A 65 -2.01 7.13 0.96
N SER A 66 -1.96 6.70 -0.29
CA SER A 66 -3.03 5.89 -0.89
C SER A 66 -3.04 4.48 -0.31
N LEU A 67 -1.88 3.82 -0.22
CA LEU A 67 -1.78 2.48 0.36
C LEU A 67 -2.15 2.47 1.85
N GLY A 68 -1.75 3.48 2.61
CA GLY A 68 -2.08 3.61 4.03
C GLY A 68 -3.57 3.83 4.32
N LYS A 69 -4.38 4.18 3.31
CA LYS A 69 -5.85 4.21 3.41
C LYS A 69 -6.49 2.85 3.13
N ALA A 70 -5.71 1.84 2.72
CA ALA A 70 -6.23 0.51 2.53
C ALA A 70 -6.66 -0.10 3.89
N PRO A 71 -7.61 -1.04 3.89
CA PRO A 71 -7.95 -1.78 5.10
C PRO A 71 -6.72 -2.47 5.68
N ILE A 72 -6.58 -2.41 7.00
CA ILE A 72 -5.59 -3.18 7.74
C ILE A 72 -6.17 -4.58 7.95
N LEU A 73 -5.35 -5.62 7.77
CA LEU A 73 -5.73 -7.00 8.07
C LEU A 73 -6.13 -7.13 9.55
N ASN A 74 -7.07 -8.03 9.85
CA ASN A 74 -7.32 -8.39 11.25
C ASN A 74 -6.07 -9.06 11.85
N PHE A 75 -6.00 -9.13 13.18
CA PHE A 75 -4.80 -9.60 13.88
C PHE A 75 -4.40 -11.03 13.48
N ASP A 76 -5.35 -11.95 13.35
CA ASP A 76 -5.08 -13.34 12.98
C ASP A 76 -4.52 -13.47 11.55
N ASP A 77 -5.03 -12.68 10.61
CA ASP A 77 -4.52 -12.63 9.23
C ASP A 77 -3.12 -12.00 9.17
N GLN A 78 -2.84 -11.01 10.02
CA GLN A 78 -1.48 -10.46 10.14
C GLN A 78 -0.51 -11.53 10.66
N ILE A 79 -0.90 -12.31 11.68
CA ILE A 79 -0.10 -13.44 12.18
C ILE A 79 0.20 -14.44 11.05
N ASN A 80 -0.83 -14.84 10.29
CA ASN A 80 -0.66 -15.79 9.19
C ASN A 80 0.29 -15.24 8.11
N SER A 81 0.10 -13.98 7.71
CA SER A 81 0.97 -13.30 6.74
C SER A 81 2.44 -13.26 7.20
N THR A 82 2.67 -12.82 8.44
CA THR A 82 4.03 -12.73 9.02
C THR A 82 4.68 -14.09 9.13
N ARG A 83 3.94 -15.15 9.50
CA ARG A 83 4.45 -16.53 9.50
C ARG A 83 4.89 -16.99 8.12
N HIS A 84 4.12 -16.70 7.07
CA HIS A 84 4.51 -17.03 5.70
C HIS A 84 5.79 -16.31 5.28
N PHE A 85 5.90 -15.03 5.61
CA PHE A 85 7.11 -14.24 5.35
C PHE A 85 8.34 -14.82 6.06
N MET A 86 8.25 -15.04 7.37
CA MET A 86 9.35 -15.61 8.18
C MET A 86 9.71 -17.03 7.74
N ARG A 87 8.72 -17.85 7.35
CA ARG A 87 8.97 -19.20 6.83
C ARG A 87 9.85 -19.15 5.58
N GLU A 88 9.63 -18.18 4.69
CA GLU A 88 10.44 -18.03 3.48
C GLU A 88 11.86 -17.55 3.78
N LEU A 89 12.02 -16.64 4.75
CA LEU A 89 13.34 -16.24 5.25
C LEU A 89 14.10 -17.44 5.85
N ASN A 90 13.44 -18.20 6.73
CA ASN A 90 14.01 -19.38 7.37
C ASN A 90 14.39 -20.45 6.33
N ARG A 91 13.61 -20.60 5.25
CA ARG A 91 13.93 -21.51 4.12
C ARG A 91 15.25 -21.15 3.45
N LEU A 92 15.64 -19.88 3.49
CA LEU A 92 16.92 -19.39 2.99
C LEU A 92 18.02 -19.33 4.07
N GLY A 93 17.76 -19.82 5.28
CA GLY A 93 18.69 -19.81 6.41
C GLY A 93 18.81 -18.45 7.13
N ILE A 94 17.92 -17.50 6.82
CA ILE A 94 17.89 -16.19 7.49
C ILE A 94 17.06 -16.33 8.76
N THR A 95 17.71 -16.20 9.92
CA THR A 95 17.09 -16.39 11.25
C THR A 95 17.02 -15.13 12.11
N SER A 96 17.51 -14.00 11.60
CA SER A 96 17.42 -12.69 12.26
C SER A 96 17.39 -11.57 11.23
N ALA A 97 16.78 -10.44 11.60
CA ALA A 97 16.71 -9.24 10.79
C ALA A 97 16.64 -8.00 11.70
N ILE A 98 17.03 -6.86 11.14
CA ILE A 98 16.82 -5.53 11.76
C ILE A 98 15.89 -4.77 10.82
N ASP A 99 14.75 -4.34 11.33
CA ASP A 99 13.86 -3.44 10.60
C ASP A 99 14.29 -1.98 10.84
N ALA A 100 14.47 -1.24 9.75
CA ALA A 100 14.87 0.16 9.79
C ALA A 100 13.68 1.13 9.98
N GLY A 101 12.46 0.63 10.15
CA GLY A 101 11.27 1.45 10.39
C GLY A 101 10.83 2.25 9.16
N GLY A 102 11.03 1.69 7.96
CA GLY A 102 10.63 2.34 6.71
C GLY A 102 9.11 2.52 6.61
N GLY A 103 8.66 3.52 5.85
CA GLY A 103 7.23 3.67 5.55
C GLY A 103 6.35 4.06 6.75
N PHE A 104 6.93 4.73 7.75
CA PHE A 104 6.25 5.15 8.98
C PHE A 104 5.87 4.01 9.94
N GLN A 105 6.60 2.89 9.93
CA GLN A 105 6.42 1.81 10.89
C GLN A 105 6.93 2.25 12.29
N ASN A 106 6.05 2.27 13.29
CA ASN A 106 6.32 2.78 14.63
C ASN A 106 6.38 1.65 15.66
N TYR A 107 7.45 1.62 16.45
CA TYR A 107 7.54 0.76 17.62
C TYR A 107 6.90 1.45 18.84
N PRO A 108 6.14 0.73 19.70
CA PRO A 108 5.85 -0.71 19.63
C PRO A 108 4.61 -1.06 18.79
N ASP A 109 3.78 -0.08 18.44
CA ASP A 109 2.42 -0.33 17.99
C ASP A 109 2.33 -1.20 16.74
N ASP A 110 3.25 -1.02 15.80
CA ASP A 110 3.26 -1.73 14.52
C ASP A 110 4.08 -3.05 14.55
N TYR A 111 4.56 -3.47 15.73
CA TYR A 111 5.41 -4.68 15.90
C TYR A 111 4.76 -5.78 16.75
N LYS A 112 3.53 -5.57 17.24
CA LYS A 112 2.79 -6.50 18.12
C LYS A 112 2.69 -7.93 17.59
N VAL A 113 2.58 -8.11 16.28
CA VAL A 113 2.48 -9.45 15.65
C VAL A 113 3.81 -10.20 15.74
N VAL A 114 4.94 -9.50 15.56
CA VAL A 114 6.27 -10.10 15.68
C VAL A 114 6.56 -10.43 17.14
N GLU A 115 6.19 -9.56 18.07
CA GLU A 115 6.28 -9.80 19.52
C GLU A 115 5.44 -11.01 19.94
N HIS A 116 4.18 -11.08 19.52
CA HIS A 116 3.29 -12.21 19.79
C HIS A 116 3.83 -13.55 19.27
N LEU A 117 4.56 -13.55 18.15
CA LEU A 117 5.18 -14.76 17.59
C LEU A 117 6.48 -15.17 18.28
N ALA A 118 7.09 -14.27 19.04
CA ALA A 118 8.34 -14.51 19.76
C ALA A 118 8.14 -15.11 21.16
N GLU A 119 6.93 -14.98 21.72
CA GLU A 119 6.48 -15.61 22.97
C GLU A 119 6.09 -17.09 22.78
#